data_AF-A0A645C0K6-F1
#
_entry.id   AF-A0A645C0K6-F1
#
_cell.length_a   1.000
_cell.length_b   1.000
_cell.length_c   1.000
_cell.angle_alpha   90.00
_cell.angle_beta   90.00
_cell.angle_gamma   90.00
#
_symmetry.space_group_name_H-M   'P 1'
#
loop_
_entity.id
_entity.type
_entity.pdbx_description
1 polymer ?
#
loop_
_entity_poly.entity_id
_entity_poly.type
_entity_poly.pdbx_seq_one_letter_code
_entity_poly.pdbx_strand_id
1 'polypeptide(L)'
;MDGWFVAFAIVSSLLMAGGGTLLLVGYINTLPAALSFGWRIALPVVVLPVVGPLWFAWTQGEEFRRARYQLIAALALLAAAGVLILAFGPYFAGRLIAEMVEAAKMR
;
A
#
# COMPACT_ATOMS: atom_id res chain seq x y z
N MET A 1 -6.63 -25.40 6.25
CA MET A 1 -7.05 -24.12 5.61
C MET A 1 -7.85 -24.35 4.34
N ASP A 2 -8.91 -23.55 4.13
CA ASP A 2 -9.89 -23.67 3.05
C ASP A 2 -9.67 -22.65 1.90
N GLY A 3 -10.40 -22.80 0.80
CA GLY A 3 -10.29 -21.91 -0.37
C GLY A 3 -10.63 -20.45 -0.05
N TRP A 4 -11.44 -20.20 0.98
CA TRP A 4 -11.77 -18.84 1.45
C TRP A 4 -10.55 -18.14 2.06
N PHE A 5 -9.77 -18.85 2.88
CA PHE A 5 -8.49 -18.34 3.37
C PHE A 5 -7.51 -18.02 2.23
N VAL A 6 -7.40 -18.93 1.24
CA VAL A 6 -6.49 -18.74 0.10
C VAL A 6 -6.87 -17.51 -0.71
N ALA A 7 -8.17 -17.33 -1.01
CA ALA A 7 -8.65 -16.15 -1.72
C ALA A 7 -8.36 -14.87 -0.96
N PHE A 8 -8.62 -14.84 0.36
CA PHE A 8 -8.27 -13.71 1.22
C PHE A 8 -6.78 -13.39 1.13
N ALA A 9 -5.91 -14.38 1.35
CA ALA A 9 -4.47 -14.20 1.37
C ALA A 9 -3.94 -13.69 0.02
N ILE A 10 -4.43 -14.23 -1.10
CA ILE A 10 -4.04 -13.80 -2.44
C ILE A 10 -4.48 -12.35 -2.67
N VAL A 11 -5.76 -12.04 -2.44
CA VAL A 11 -6.31 -10.71 -2.73
C VAL A 11 -5.63 -9.66 -1.86
N SER A 12 -5.50 -9.88 -0.55
CA SER A 12 -4.83 -8.91 0.34
C SER A 12 -3.37 -8.71 -0.05
N SER A 13 -2.66 -9.78 -0.43
CA SER A 13 -1.25 -9.70 -0.84
C SER A 13 -1.08 -8.95 -2.16
N LEU A 14 -1.93 -9.21 -3.16
CA LEU A 14 -1.88 -8.53 -4.45
C LEU A 14 -2.21 -7.04 -4.30
N LEU A 15 -3.20 -6.68 -3.48
CA LEU A 15 -3.53 -5.29 -3.17
C LEU A 15 -2.35 -4.59 -2.48
N MET A 16 -1.73 -5.24 -1.50
CA MET A 16 -0.58 -4.70 -0.77
C MET A 16 0.63 -4.51 -1.69
N ALA A 17 0.96 -5.53 -2.50
CA ALA A 17 2.09 -5.50 -3.42
C ALA A 17 1.89 -4.49 -4.56
N GLY A 18 0.70 -4.49 -5.18
CA GLY A 18 0.35 -3.55 -6.23
C GLY A 18 0.31 -2.10 -5.73
N GLY A 19 -0.35 -1.88 -4.58
CA GLY A 19 -0.40 -0.57 -3.93
C GLY A 19 0.98 -0.06 -3.53
N GLY A 20 1.79 -0.90 -2.89
CA GLY A 20 3.17 -0.56 -2.52
C GLY A 20 4.06 -0.25 -3.73
N THR A 21 3.93 -1.04 -4.81
CA THR A 21 4.68 -0.80 -6.05
C THR A 21 4.31 0.53 -6.68
N LEU A 22 3.00 0.83 -6.80
CA LEU A 22 2.55 2.11 -7.36
C LEU A 22 2.98 3.30 -6.50
N LEU A 23 3.01 3.15 -5.17
CA LEU A 23 3.50 4.17 -4.26
C LEU A 23 4.99 4.47 -4.53
N LEU A 24 5.81 3.42 -4.62
CA LEU A 24 7.25 3.56 -4.89
C LEU A 24 7.51 4.20 -6.26
N VAL A 25 6.80 3.75 -7.30
CA VAL A 25 6.94 4.32 -8.65
C VAL A 25 6.52 5.79 -8.66
N GLY A 26 5.40 6.14 -8.03
CA GLY A 26 4.96 7.52 -7.90
C GLY A 26 5.96 8.38 -7.13
N TYR A 27 6.56 7.83 -6.07
CA TYR A 27 7.59 8.50 -5.26
C TYR A 27 8.87 8.75 -6.07
N ILE A 28 9.38 7.74 -6.78
CA ILE A 28 10.59 7.87 -7.60
C ILE A 28 10.39 8.87 -8.74
N ASN A 29 9.19 8.98 -9.30
CA ASN A 29 8.89 9.96 -10.35
C ASN A 29 8.76 11.40 -9.82
N THR A 30 8.45 11.59 -8.53
CA THR A 30 8.18 12.92 -7.95
C THR A 30 9.35 13.46 -7.14
N LEU A 31 10.11 12.61 -6.46
CA LEU A 31 11.20 13.03 -5.59
C LEU A 31 12.35 13.76 -6.34
N PRO A 32 12.93 13.22 -7.42
CA PRO A 32 14.00 13.90 -8.16
C PRO A 32 13.53 15.24 -8.73
N ALA A 33 12.28 15.29 -9.19
CA ALA A 33 11.67 16.53 -9.65
C ALA A 33 11.52 17.53 -8.50
N ALA A 34 10.98 17.13 -7.35
CA ALA A 34 10.84 18.03 -6.21
C ALA A 34 12.19 18.61 -5.74
N LEU A 35 13.27 17.83 -5.82
CA LEU A 35 14.63 18.27 -5.54
C LEU A 35 15.12 19.33 -6.54
N SER A 36 14.76 19.23 -7.83
CA SER A 36 15.14 20.23 -8.83
C SER A 36 14.40 21.57 -8.66
N PHE A 37 13.19 21.54 -8.08
CA PHE A 37 12.44 22.75 -7.69
C PHE A 37 12.95 23.41 -6.39
N GLY A 38 13.94 22.81 -5.73
CA GLY A 38 14.61 23.35 -4.55
C GLY A 38 14.09 22.84 -3.21
N TRP A 39 14.85 23.12 -2.15
CA TRP A 39 14.69 22.43 -0.86
C TRP A 39 13.35 22.69 -0.16
N ARG A 40 12.75 23.86 -0.36
CA ARG A 40 11.43 24.19 0.20
C ARG A 40 10.31 23.30 -0.33
N ILE A 41 10.42 22.85 -1.58
CA ILE A 41 9.45 21.97 -2.24
C ILE A 41 9.79 20.50 -2.02
N ALA A 42 11.08 20.16 -1.95
CA ALA A 42 11.54 18.80 -1.67
C ALA A 42 11.25 18.35 -0.24
N LEU A 43 11.34 19.25 0.74
CA LEU A 43 11.22 18.89 2.15
C LEU A 43 9.88 18.19 2.49
N PRO A 44 8.70 18.68 2.07
CA PRO A 44 7.45 17.95 2.26
C PRO A 44 7.44 16.56 1.62
N VAL A 45 8.04 16.40 0.44
CA VAL A 45 8.10 15.12 -0.29
C VAL A 45 8.93 14.10 0.48
N VAL A 46 10.06 14.51 1.05
CA VAL A 46 10.95 13.64 1.83
C VAL A 46 10.36 13.30 3.20
N VAL A 47 9.82 14.29 3.92
CA VAL A 47 9.31 14.10 5.30
C VAL A 47 8.00 13.33 5.31
N LEU A 48 7.14 13.55 4.30
CA LEU A 48 5.84 12.90 4.18
C LEU A 48 5.82 12.05 2.90
N PRO A 49 6.36 10.82 2.90
CA PRO A 49 6.61 10.02 1.69
C PRO A 49 5.34 9.57 0.95
N VAL A 50 4.16 9.86 1.50
CA VAL A 50 2.86 9.60 0.87
C VAL A 50 2.18 10.93 0.50
N VAL A 51 2.00 11.80 1.49
CA VAL A 51 1.26 13.06 1.31
C VAL A 51 2.05 14.09 0.49
N GLY A 52 3.36 14.20 0.74
CA GLY A 52 4.25 15.14 0.05
C GLY A 52 4.31 14.94 -1.46
N PRO A 53 4.58 13.72 -1.97
CA PRO A 53 4.52 13.41 -3.41
C PRO A 53 3.17 13.74 -4.05
N LEU A 54 2.08 13.45 -3.34
CA LEU A 54 0.72 13.72 -3.81
C LEU A 54 0.46 15.22 -3.93
N TRP A 55 0.84 15.98 -2.91
CA TRP A 55 0.78 17.43 -2.92
C TRP A 55 1.62 18.01 -4.06
N PHE A 56 2.88 17.57 -4.18
CA PHE A 56 3.78 18.01 -5.25
C PHE A 56 3.18 17.76 -6.64
N ALA A 57 2.74 16.52 -6.91
CA ALA A 57 2.13 16.16 -8.19
C ALA A 57 0.81 16.89 -8.46
N TRP A 58 0.11 17.35 -7.42
CA TRP A 58 -1.08 18.19 -7.57
C TRP A 58 -0.72 19.65 -7.92
N THR A 59 0.34 20.19 -7.31
CA THR A 59 0.77 21.58 -7.51
C THR A 59 1.46 21.83 -8.85
N GLN A 60 2.22 20.87 -9.37
CA GLN A 60 3.00 21.03 -10.61
C GLN A 60 2.20 20.75 -11.90
N GLY A 61 0.90 20.47 -11.78
CA GLY A 61 0.00 20.43 -12.93
C GLY A 61 0.12 19.17 -13.80
N GLU A 62 -0.10 19.32 -15.10
CA GLU A 62 -0.37 18.21 -16.02
C GLU A 62 0.82 17.28 -16.27
N GLU A 63 2.05 17.77 -16.11
CA GLU A 63 3.29 17.00 -16.27
C GLU A 63 3.35 15.81 -15.28
N PHE A 64 2.84 16.01 -14.07
CA PHE A 64 2.83 14.98 -13.02
C PHE A 64 1.49 14.24 -12.88
N ARG A 65 0.58 14.40 -13.85
CA ARG A 65 -0.75 13.77 -13.82
C ARG A 65 -0.68 12.25 -13.69
N ARG A 66 0.27 11.61 -14.37
CA ARG A 66 0.47 10.16 -14.29
C ARG A 66 0.91 9.74 -12.89
N ALA A 67 1.92 10.42 -12.33
CA ALA A 67 2.41 10.15 -10.98
C ALA A 67 1.30 10.38 -9.93
N ARG A 68 0.49 11.43 -10.11
CA ARG A 68 -0.68 11.70 -9.27
C ARG A 68 -1.66 10.53 -9.24
N TYR A 69 -2.06 10.01 -10.40
CA TYR A 69 -2.99 8.88 -10.44
C TYR A 69 -2.36 7.57 -9.94
N GLN A 70 -1.05 7.36 -10.14
CA GLN A 70 -0.33 6.24 -9.54
C GLN A 70 -0.37 6.31 -8.01
N LEU A 71 -0.14 7.48 -7.42
CA LEU A 71 -0.19 7.67 -5.97
C LEU A 71 -1.62 7.52 -5.41
N ILE A 72 -2.64 8.03 -6.11
CA ILE A 72 -4.06 7.85 -5.72
C ILE A 72 -4.44 6.36 -5.78
N ALA A 73 -4.09 5.68 -6.87
CA ALA A 73 -4.35 4.25 -7.02
C ALA A 73 -3.60 3.44 -5.96
N ALA A 74 -2.36 3.79 -5.66
CA ALA A 74 -1.58 3.18 -4.59
C ALA A 74 -2.31 3.28 -3.25
N LEU A 75 -2.76 4.49 -2.89
CA LEU A 75 -3.51 4.72 -1.66
C LEU A 75 -4.81 3.92 -1.62
N ALA A 76 -5.56 3.87 -2.71
CA ALA A 76 -6.80 3.11 -2.79
C ALA A 76 -6.56 1.60 -2.57
N LEU A 77 -5.53 1.04 -3.21
CA LEU A 77 -5.19 -0.38 -3.07
C LEU A 77 -4.69 -0.71 -1.65
N LEU A 78 -3.83 0.14 -1.07
CA LEU A 78 -3.33 -0.06 0.29
C LEU A 78 -4.44 0.10 1.33
N ALA A 79 -5.36 1.05 1.14
CA ALA A 79 -6.53 1.20 1.99
C ALA A 79 -7.44 -0.04 1.90
N ALA A 80 -7.72 -0.53 0.69
CA ALA A 80 -8.50 -1.75 0.48
C ALA A 80 -7.82 -2.97 1.12
N ALA A 81 -6.51 -3.12 0.98
CA ALA A 81 -5.73 -4.16 1.64
C ALA A 81 -5.87 -4.05 3.17
N GLY A 82 -5.69 -2.85 3.72
CA GLY A 82 -5.81 -2.58 5.15
C GLY A 82 -7.20 -2.92 5.69
N VAL A 83 -8.26 -2.51 5.00
CA VAL A 83 -9.65 -2.85 5.37
C VAL A 83 -9.85 -4.36 5.36
N LEU A 84 -9.42 -5.06 4.31
CA LEU A 84 -9.54 -6.51 4.24
C LEU A 84 -8.80 -7.22 5.37
N ILE A 85 -7.54 -6.83 5.63
CA ILE A 85 -6.70 -7.42 6.66
C ILE A 85 -7.28 -7.15 8.05
N LEU A 86 -7.75 -5.94 8.33
CA LEU A 86 -8.32 -5.61 9.64
C LEU A 86 -9.68 -6.30 9.87
N ALA A 87 -10.50 -6.41 8.83
CA ALA A 87 -11.82 -7.04 8.93
C ALA A 87 -11.75 -8.56 9.06
N PHE A 88 -10.88 -9.23 8.28
CA PHE A 88 -10.85 -10.70 8.19
C PHE A 88 -9.60 -11.34 8.77
N GLY A 89 -8.52 -10.58 8.97
CA GLY A 89 -7.26 -11.08 9.53
C GLY A 89 -7.42 -11.73 10.91
N PRO A 90 -8.09 -11.11 11.89
CA PRO A 90 -8.30 -11.72 13.21
C PRO A 90 -9.07 -13.04 13.13
N TYR A 91 -10.08 -13.10 12.27
CA TYR A 91 -10.88 -14.30 12.04
C TYR A 91 -10.02 -15.46 11.52
N PHE A 92 -9.21 -15.22 10.47
CA PHE A 92 -8.36 -16.25 9.91
C PHE A 92 -7.19 -16.62 10.83
N ALA A 93 -6.61 -15.66 11.55
CA ALA A 93 -5.57 -15.94 12.54
C ALA A 93 -6.07 -16.88 13.65
N GLY A 94 -7.29 -16.65 14.16
CA GLY A 94 -7.91 -17.53 15.15
C GLY A 94 -8.09 -18.97 14.64
N ARG A 95 -8.57 -19.13 13.40
CA ARG A 95 -8.69 -20.46 12.77
C ARG A 95 -7.34 -21.14 12.59
N LEU A 96 -6.32 -20.40 12.17
CA LEU A 96 -4.97 -20.93 11.97
C LEU A 96 -4.37 -21.46 13.29
N ILE A 97 -4.54 -20.71 14.38
CA ILE A 97 -4.10 -21.11 15.71
C ILE A 97 -4.87 -22.36 16.18
N ALA A 98 -6.19 -22.39 16.00
CA ALA A 98 -7.01 -23.54 16.38
C ALA A 98 -6.58 -24.82 15.64
N GLU A 99 -6.41 -24.74 14.31
CA GLU A 99 -5.90 -25.86 13.49
C GLU A 99 -4.51 -26.33 13.97
N MET A 100 -3.61 -25.41 14.34
CA MET A 100 -2.28 -25.77 14.87
C MET A 100 -2.35 -26.47 16.24
N VAL A 101 -3.23 -26.02 17.14
CA VAL A 101 -3.41 -26.64 18.45
C VAL A 101 -4.00 -28.04 18.32
N GLU A 102 -4.98 -28.24 17.44
CA GLU A 102 -5.56 -29.56 17.17
C GLU A 102 -4.52 -30.51 16.58
N ALA A 103 -3.73 -30.06 15.60
CA ALA A 103 -2.64 -30.84 15.03
C ALA A 103 -1.59 -31.25 16.07
N ALA A 104 -1.31 -30.38 17.05
CA ALA A 104 -0.38 -30.67 18.13
C ALA A 104 -0.91 -31.70 19.14
N LYS A 105 -2.24 -31.78 19.34
CA LYS A 105 -2.87 -32.79 20.22
C LYS A 105 -2.93 -34.18 19.60
N MET A 106 -2.85 -34.28 18.27
CA MET A 106 -2.90 -35.53 17.50
C MET A 106 -1.51 -36.13 17.24
N ARG A 107 -0.46 -35.51 17.77
CA ARG A 107 0.93 -35.99 17.79
C ARG A 107 1.27 -36.55 19.16
#